data_AF-A0A9P6GUK9-F1
#
_entry.id   AF-A0A9P6GUK9-F1
#
_cell.length_a   1.000
_cell.length_b   1.000
_cell.length_c   1.000
_cell.angle_alpha   90.00
_cell.angle_beta   90.00
_cell.angle_gamma   90.00
#
_symmetry.space_group_name_H-M   'P 1'
#
loop_
_entity.id
_entity.type
_entity.pdbx_description
1 polymer ?
#
loop_
_entity_poly.entity_id
_entity_poly.type
_entity_poly.pdbx_seq_one_letter_code
_entity_poly.pdbx_strand_id
1 'polypeptide(L)'
;ISSEGIGVDRERVLAIENLPVPMSKKKLQSFLGLYNYCSKFIRDGYKYVVKLYNILKLRGDKENDWWKGAAKNMVYIDMINAAKAVLKETMLLFVENIFI
;
A
#
# COMPACT_ATOMS: atom_id res chain seq x y z
N ILE A 1 0.54 22.56 16.12
CA ILE A 1 1.53 21.61 15.54
C ILE A 1 2.50 21.34 16.67
N SER A 2 2.55 20.10 17.20
CA SER A 2 3.47 19.74 18.27
C SER A 2 4.92 19.83 17.79
N SER A 3 5.82 20.15 18.71
CA SER A 3 7.27 20.33 18.52
C SER A 3 7.99 19.05 18.06
N GLU A 4 7.37 17.88 18.29
CA GLU A 4 7.83 16.60 17.80
C GLU A 4 7.32 16.43 16.37
N GLY A 5 8.13 16.86 15.39
CA GLY A 5 7.77 16.84 13.97
C GLY A 5 7.17 15.50 13.56
N ILE A 6 6.03 15.54 12.84
CA ILE A 6 5.19 14.42 12.35
C ILE A 6 5.83 13.04 12.60
N GLY A 7 5.85 12.63 13.87
CA GLY A 7 6.38 11.33 14.23
C GLY A 7 5.43 10.33 13.59
N VAL A 8 5.93 9.51 12.68
CA VAL A 8 5.19 8.33 12.30
C VAL A 8 5.13 7.49 13.58
N ASP A 9 4.04 7.58 14.34
CA ASP A 9 3.92 6.82 15.58
C ASP A 9 3.86 5.32 15.28
N ARG A 10 4.34 4.48 16.21
CA ARG A 10 4.30 3.01 16.10
C ARG A 10 2.89 2.49 15.79
N GLU A 11 1.85 3.19 16.24
CA GLU A 11 0.46 2.89 15.91
C GLU A 11 0.17 2.94 14.40
N ARG A 12 0.78 3.87 13.66
CA ARG A 12 0.64 3.94 12.19
C ARG A 12 1.29 2.75 11.49
N VAL A 13 2.45 2.30 12.00
CA VAL A 13 3.12 1.09 11.50
C VAL A 13 2.24 -0.13 11.72
N LEU A 14 1.69 -0.29 12.92
CA LEU A 14 0.77 -1.38 13.26
C LEU A 14 -0.50 -1.33 12.42
N ALA A 15 -1.03 -0.14 12.14
CA ALA A 15 -2.19 0.02 11.27
C ALA A 15 -1.89 -0.46 9.84
N ILE A 16 -0.71 -0.15 9.29
CA ILE A 16 -0.27 -0.60 7.95
C ILE A 16 -0.11 -2.12 7.90
N GLU A 17 0.49 -2.71 8.93
CA GLU A 17 0.63 -4.17 9.06
C GLU A 17 -0.73 -4.88 9.04
N ASN A 18 -1.72 -4.31 9.72
CA ASN A 18 -3.06 -4.87 9.83
C ASN A 18 -4.02 -4.44 8.69
N LEU A 19 -3.55 -3.67 7.69
CA LEU A 19 -4.39 -3.29 6.56
C LEU A 19 -4.94 -4.55 5.86
N PRO A 20 -6.26 -4.70 5.74
CA PRO A 20 -6.82 -5.85 5.06
C PRO A 20 -6.49 -5.79 3.56
N VAL A 21 -6.40 -6.95 2.92
CA VAL A 21 -6.27 -7.03 1.46
C VAL A 21 -7.44 -6.28 0.82
N PRO A 22 -7.22 -5.35 -0.13
CA PRO A 22 -8.30 -4.60 -0.74
C PRO A 22 -9.21 -5.52 -1.58
N MET A 23 -10.40 -5.80 -1.07
CA MET A 23 -11.40 -6.66 -1.75
C MET A 23 -12.35 -5.88 -2.68
N SER A 24 -12.05 -4.62 -3.00
CA SER A 24 -12.84 -3.81 -3.93
C SER A 24 -11.98 -2.77 -4.64
N LYS A 25 -12.46 -2.28 -5.80
CA LYS A 25 -11.77 -1.25 -6.58
C LYS A 25 -11.50 0.01 -5.75
N LYS A 26 -12.52 0.47 -5.01
CA LYS A 26 -12.43 1.65 -4.14
C LYS A 26 -11.37 1.46 -3.05
N LYS A 27 -11.33 0.27 -2.42
CA LYS A 27 -10.30 -0.05 -1.41
C LYS A 27 -8.91 -0.09 -2.03
N LEU A 28 -8.75 -0.65 -3.24
CA LEU A 28 -7.45 -0.68 -3.92
C LEU A 28 -7.01 0.73 -4.33
N GLN A 29 -7.92 1.58 -4.80
CA GLN A 29 -7.61 2.98 -5.11
C GLN A 29 -7.16 3.76 -3.87
N SER A 30 -7.82 3.54 -2.73
CA SER A 30 -7.41 4.14 -1.45
C SER A 30 -6.03 3.66 -1.02
N PHE A 31 -5.77 2.35 -1.10
CA PHE A 31 -4.46 1.77 -0.81
C PHE A 31 -3.37 2.33 -1.75
N LEU A 32 -3.65 2.40 -3.05
CA LEU A 32 -2.74 2.98 -4.04
C LEU A 32 -2.44 4.45 -3.74
N GLY A 33 -3.43 5.24 -3.33
CA GLY A 33 -3.23 6.64 -2.96
C GLY A 33 -2.25 6.79 -1.80
N LEU A 34 -2.44 6.00 -0.73
CA LEU A 34 -1.52 5.95 0.40
C LEU A 34 -0.12 5.51 -0.03
N TYR A 35 -0.02 4.40 -0.75
CA TYR A 35 1.26 3.87 -1.19
C TYR A 35 2.00 4.84 -2.12
N ASN A 36 1.29 5.50 -3.04
CA ASN A 36 1.87 6.49 -3.94
C ASN A 36 2.45 7.68 -3.19
N TYR A 37 1.75 8.19 -2.16
CA TYR A 37 2.28 9.24 -1.29
C TYR A 37 3.60 8.81 -0.62
N CYS A 38 3.63 7.58 -0.08
CA CYS A 38 4.81 7.05 0.61
C CYS A 38 5.95 6.64 -0.35
N SER A 39 5.65 6.31 -1.60
CA SER A 39 6.62 5.77 -2.57
C SER A 39 7.83 6.68 -2.83
N LYS A 40 7.70 7.99 -2.55
CA LYS A 40 8.78 8.99 -2.65
C LYS A 40 9.93 8.72 -1.67
N PHE A 41 9.64 7.99 -0.59
CA PHE A 41 10.57 7.62 0.46
C PHE A 41 11.05 6.17 0.35
N ILE A 42 10.53 5.43 -0.65
CA ILE A 42 10.81 4.02 -0.87
C ILE A 42 11.71 3.90 -2.08
N ARG A 43 12.90 3.30 -1.91
CA ARG A 43 13.75 2.99 -3.07
C ARG A 43 12.97 2.10 -4.04
N ASP A 44 12.88 2.53 -5.30
CA ASP A 44 12.09 1.87 -6.34
C ASP A 44 10.58 1.74 -6.03
N GLY A 45 10.03 2.54 -5.11
CA GLY A 45 8.63 2.48 -4.70
C GLY A 45 7.64 2.62 -5.88
N TYR A 46 8.02 3.39 -6.90
CA TYR A 46 7.22 3.57 -8.12
C TYR A 46 6.92 2.25 -8.84
N LYS A 47 7.77 1.22 -8.74
CA LYS A 47 7.55 -0.10 -9.37
C LYS A 47 6.26 -0.74 -8.85
N TYR A 48 5.99 -0.61 -7.56
CA TYR A 48 4.76 -1.09 -6.93
C TYR A 48 3.55 -0.22 -7.31
N VAL A 49 3.72 1.11 -7.40
CA VAL A 49 2.65 2.01 -7.88
C VAL A 49 2.19 1.60 -9.28
N VAL A 50 3.12 1.36 -10.21
CA VAL A 50 2.82 0.91 -11.58
C VAL A 50 2.08 -0.43 -11.57
N LYS A 51 2.56 -1.40 -10.78
CA LYS A 51 1.93 -2.72 -10.64
C LYS A 51 0.49 -2.60 -10.12
N LEU A 52 0.28 -1.86 -9.02
CA LEU A 52 -1.04 -1.62 -8.44
C LEU A 52 -1.98 -0.87 -9.39
N TYR A 53 -1.46 0.10 -10.14
CA TYR A 53 -2.21 0.83 -11.15
C TYR A 53 -2.61 -0.04 -12.34
N ASN A 54 -1.72 -0.94 -12.79
CA ASN A 54 -2.04 -1.93 -13.83
C ASN A 54 -3.12 -2.90 -13.37
N ILE A 55 -3.09 -3.30 -12.09
CA ILE A 55 -4.16 -4.10 -11.49
C ILE A 55 -5.47 -3.29 -11.60
N LEU A 56 -5.56 -2.03 -11.18
CA LEU A 56 -6.78 -1.20 -11.33
C LEU A 56 -7.33 -1.10 -12.76
N LYS A 57 -6.49 -1.28 -13.78
CA LYS A 57 -6.89 -1.27 -15.20
C LYS A 57 -7.45 -2.60 -15.69
N LEU A 58 -7.24 -3.71 -14.98
CA LEU A 58 -7.86 -4.98 -15.31
C LEU A 58 -9.39 -4.80 -15.23
N ARG A 59 -10.05 -4.83 -16.39
CA ARG A 59 -11.51 -4.80 -16.46
C ARG A 59 -12.01 -6.22 -16.23
N GLY A 60 -12.87 -6.42 -15.24
CA GLY A 60 -13.77 -7.57 -15.24
C GLY A 60 -14.92 -7.31 -16.23
N ASP A 61 -15.55 -8.36 -16.74
CA ASP A 61 -16.65 -8.27 -17.72
C ASP A 61 -17.89 -7.53 -17.20
N LYS A 62 -17.98 -7.28 -15.88
CA LYS A 62 -19.02 -6.49 -15.21
C LYS A 62 -18.40 -5.55 -14.18
N GLU A 63 -19.02 -4.38 -14.01
CA GLU A 63 -18.59 -3.28 -13.14
C GLU A 63 -18.32 -3.69 -11.67
N ASN A 64 -18.87 -4.83 -11.22
CA ASN A 64 -18.72 -5.38 -9.87
C ASN A 64 -17.87 -6.67 -9.76
N ASP A 65 -17.33 -7.20 -10.86
CA ASP A 65 -16.66 -8.52 -10.88
C ASP A 65 -15.12 -8.45 -10.96
N TRP A 66 -14.55 -7.25 -11.06
CA TRP A 66 -13.11 -7.03 -11.19
C TRP A 66 -12.29 -7.69 -10.05
N TRP A 67 -12.87 -7.78 -8.84
CA TRP A 67 -12.22 -8.38 -7.66
C TRP A 67 -12.33 -9.91 -7.62
N LYS A 68 -13.29 -10.53 -8.33
CA LYS A 68 -13.48 -11.99 -8.29
C LYS A 68 -12.35 -12.74 -9.00
N GLY A 69 -11.70 -12.10 -9.98
CA GLY A 69 -10.51 -12.61 -10.65
C GLY A 69 -9.20 -12.19 -9.96
N ALA A 70 -9.07 -10.91 -9.59
CA ALA A 70 -7.83 -10.39 -9.00
C ALA A 70 -7.66 -10.80 -7.53
N ALA A 71 -8.66 -10.62 -6.66
CA ALA A 71 -8.53 -10.87 -5.22
C ALA A 71 -8.44 -12.35 -4.84
N LYS A 72 -8.85 -13.26 -5.75
CA LYS A 72 -8.65 -14.71 -5.62
C LYS A 72 -7.34 -15.19 -6.24
N ASN A 73 -6.64 -14.33 -6.97
CA ASN A 73 -5.36 -14.69 -7.58
C ASN A 73 -4.25 -14.52 -6.54
N MET A 74 -3.53 -15.61 -6.27
CA MET A 74 -2.40 -15.63 -5.34
C MET A 74 -1.39 -14.51 -5.63
N VAL A 75 -1.17 -14.20 -6.92
CA VAL A 75 -0.27 -13.13 -7.38
C VAL A 75 -0.71 -11.73 -6.88
N TYR A 76 -2.01 -11.47 -6.76
CA TYR A 76 -2.51 -10.18 -6.24
C TYR A 76 -2.31 -10.08 -4.73
N ILE A 77 -2.63 -11.14 -4.00
CA ILE A 77 -2.46 -11.19 -2.55
C ILE A 77 -0.97 -11.01 -2.22
N ASP A 78 -0.10 -11.71 -2.94
CA ASP A 78 1.35 -11.59 -2.80
C ASP A 78 1.84 -10.18 -3.11
N MET A 79 1.30 -9.53 -4.15
CA MET A 79 1.64 -8.15 -4.49
C MET A 79 1.23 -7.17 -3.40
N ILE A 80 0.01 -7.31 -2.86
CA ILE A 80 -0.48 -6.45 -1.78
C ILE A 80 0.34 -6.65 -0.51
N ASN A 81 0.66 -7.90 -0.17
CA ASN A 81 1.48 -8.20 1.00
C ASN A 81 2.90 -7.67 0.85
N ALA A 82 3.52 -7.80 -0.33
CA ALA A 82 4.82 -7.23 -0.63
C ALA A 82 4.80 -5.70 -0.53
N ALA A 83 3.80 -5.03 -1.10
CA ALA A 83 3.64 -3.58 -0.97
C ALA A 83 3.45 -3.17 0.50
N LYS A 84 2.62 -3.88 1.28
CA LYS A 84 2.45 -3.62 2.71
C LYS A 84 3.77 -3.77 3.48
N ALA A 85 4.56 -4.80 3.21
CA ALA A 85 5.84 -5.05 3.88
C ALA A 85 6.82 -3.89 3.63
N VAL A 86 6.99 -3.49 2.37
CA VAL A 86 7.87 -2.37 2.00
C VAL A 86 7.40 -1.06 2.64
N LEU A 87 6.09 -0.83 2.66
CA LEU A 87 5.50 0.34 3.32
C LEU A 87 5.75 0.33 4.83
N LYS A 88 5.61 -0.82 5.49
CA LYS A 88 5.89 -1.02 6.92
C LYS A 88 7.36 -0.74 7.25
N GLU A 89 8.30 -1.34 6.50
CA GLU A 89 9.73 -1.14 6.67
C GLU A 89 10.11 0.34 6.54
N THR A 90 9.57 1.00 5.53
CA THR A 90 9.82 2.43 5.31
C THR A 90 9.31 3.27 6.48
N MET A 91 8.12 2.96 7.00
CA MET A 91 7.55 3.67 8.15
C MET A 91 8.30 3.39 9.46
N LEU A 92 8.84 2.18 9.64
CA LEU A 92 9.71 1.85 10.76
C LEU A 92 11.00 2.67 10.74
N LEU A 93 11.63 2.82 9.58
CA LEU A 93 12.84 3.65 9.45
C LEU A 93 12.59 5.12 9.81
N PHE A 94 11.37 5.63 9.57
CA PHE A 94 10.95 6.96 10.03
C PHE A 94 10.74 7.02 11.55
N VAL A 95 10.15 5.98 12.16
CA VAL A 95 9.98 5.89 13.63
C VAL A 95 11.32 5.86 14.35
N GLU A 96 12.28 5.13 13.79
CA GLU A 96 13.61 4.92 14.38
C GLU A 96 14.56 6.12 14.17
N ASN A 97 14.10 7.20 13.52
CA ASN A 97 14.90 8.39 13.19
C ASN A 97 16.20 8.07 12.42
N ILE A 98 16.24 6.95 11.68
CA ILE A 98 17.42 6.55 10.90
C ILE A 98 17.59 7.42 9.63
N PHE A 99 16.56 8.17 9.25
CA PHE A 99 16.57 9.10 8.12
C PHE A 99 16.78 10.59 8.49
N ILE A 100 17.33 10.88 9.68
CA ILE A 100 17.79 12.23 10.06
C ILE A 100 19.31 12.31 9.94
#